data_AF-A0A1H1N9J5-F1
#
_entry.id   AF-A0A1H1N9J5-F1
#
_cell.length_a   1.000
_cell.length_b   1.000
_cell.length_c   1.000
_cell.angle_alpha   90.00
_cell.angle_beta   90.00
_cell.angle_gamma   90.00
#
_symmetry.space_group_name_H-M   'P 1'
#
loop_
_entity.id
_entity.type
_entity.pdbx_description
1 polymer ?
#
loop_
_entity_poly.entity_id
_entity_poly.type
_entity_poly.pdbx_seq_one_letter_code
_entity_poly.pdbx_strand_id
1 'polypeptide(L)' 'MSSNAETGNVTGTKDKIYNLLWFTEACLSNALRLEEYIHDADRDGDSEVAELFRKAQAESRKGAEQGKQLLAGRLQG' A
#
# COMPACT_ATOMS: atom_id res chain seq x y z
N MET A 1 -34.77 -14.77 -6.67
CA MET A 1 -33.42 -15.29 -6.38
C MET A 1 -32.43 -14.31 -6.97
N SER A 2 -31.77 -13.53 -6.11
CA SER A 2 -30.75 -12.56 -6.49
C SER A 2 -29.39 -13.22 -6.53
N SER A 3 -28.64 -13.02 -7.61
CA SER A 3 -27.17 -12.95 -7.59
C SER A 3 -26.65 -12.44 -8.94
N ASN A 4 -26.72 -11.12 -9.16
CA ASN A 4 -25.84 -10.46 -10.13
C ASN A 4 -24.48 -10.27 -9.46
N ALA A 5 -23.52 -11.15 -9.74
CA ALA A 5 -22.13 -10.94 -9.34
C ALA A 5 -21.15 -11.69 -10.27
N GLU A 6 -21.18 -11.39 -11.56
CA GLU A 6 -20.04 -11.63 -12.46
C GLU A 6 -19.85 -10.40 -13.35
N THR A 7 -19.15 -9.39 -12.85
CA THR A 7 -18.54 -8.35 -13.71
C THR A 7 -17.08 -8.72 -13.97
N GLY A 8 -16.90 -9.90 -14.56
CA GLY A 8 -15.58 -10.43 -14.91
C GLY A 8 -15.52 -10.89 -16.36
N ASN A 9 -15.43 -9.96 -17.32
CA ASN A 9 -14.79 -10.10 -18.65
C ASN A 9 -15.08 -8.82 -19.49
N VAL A 10 -14.21 -8.15 -20.27
CA VAL A 10 -13.15 -8.62 -21.19
C VAL A 10 -12.13 -7.47 -21.46
N THR A 11 -10.96 -7.52 -20.83
CA THR A 11 -9.68 -7.45 -21.56
C THR A 11 -8.84 -8.61 -21.02
N GLY A 12 -8.23 -9.40 -21.89
CA GLY A 12 -7.79 -10.78 -21.60
C GLY A 12 -6.63 -10.95 -20.60
N THR A 13 -6.24 -9.92 -19.86
CA THR A 13 -5.25 -10.03 -18.78
C THR A 13 -5.94 -9.58 -17.51
N LYS A 14 -6.15 -10.49 -16.52
CA LYS A 14 -6.38 -10.08 -15.11
C LYS A 14 -5.40 -8.94 -14.86
N ASP A 15 -5.84 -7.77 -14.42
CA ASP A 15 -4.94 -6.62 -14.31
C ASP A 15 -3.96 -6.81 -13.14
N LYS A 16 -3.01 -7.73 -13.36
CA LYS A 16 -1.99 -8.17 -12.43
C LYS A 16 -1.09 -7.00 -12.10
N ILE A 17 -0.92 -6.08 -13.04
CA ILE A 17 -0.11 -4.87 -12.90
C ILE A 17 -0.87 -3.85 -12.07
N TYR A 18 -2.13 -3.56 -12.37
CA TYR A 18 -2.93 -2.57 -11.65
C TYR A 18 -3.02 -2.86 -10.16
N ASN A 19 -3.34 -4.09 -9.76
CA ASN A 19 -3.43 -4.42 -8.34
C ASN A 19 -2.09 -4.24 -7.61
N LEU A 20 -0.97 -4.58 -8.28
CA LEU A 20 0.36 -4.42 -7.72
C LEU A 20 0.80 -2.95 -7.70
N LEU A 21 0.44 -2.18 -8.74
CA LEU A 21 0.69 -0.75 -8.84
C LEU A 21 -0.07 0.00 -7.74
N TRP A 22 -1.36 -0.27 -7.61
CA TRP A 22 -2.21 0.27 -6.55
C TRP A 22 -1.66 -0.08 -5.17
N PHE A 23 -1.28 -1.34 -4.92
CA PHE A 23 -0.68 -1.74 -3.65
C PHE A 23 0.60 -0.96 -3.35
N THR A 24 1.48 -0.82 -4.35
CA THR A 24 2.76 -0.10 -4.21
C THR A 24 2.52 1.38 -3.90
N GLU A 25 1.58 2.01 -4.61
CA GLU A 25 1.18 3.40 -4.41
C GLU A 25 0.56 3.61 -3.03
N ALA A 26 -0.35 2.73 -2.61
CA ALA A 26 -0.97 2.77 -1.28
C ALA A 26 0.08 2.66 -0.16
N CYS A 27 1.05 1.76 -0.29
CA CYS A 27 2.16 1.64 0.66
C CYS A 27 3.02 2.92 0.73
N LEU A 28 3.36 3.53 -0.42
CA LEU A 28 4.14 4.77 -0.47
C LEU A 28 3.37 5.94 0.16
N SER A 29 2.11 6.11 -0.22
CA SER A 29 1.21 7.14 0.29
C SER A 29 1.02 7.02 1.80
N ASN A 30 0.82 5.80 2.30
CA ASN A 30 0.67 5.54 3.72
C ASN A 30 1.97 5.81 4.50
N ALA A 31 3.13 5.40 3.96
CA ALA A 31 4.41 5.65 4.62
C ALA A 31 4.69 7.16 4.81
N LEU A 32 4.33 7.98 3.82
CA LEU A 32 4.43 9.44 3.91
C LEU A 32 3.43 10.01 4.91
N ARG A 33 2.16 9.62 4.84
CA ARG A 33 1.12 10.07 5.77
C ARG A 33 1.45 9.76 7.23
N LEU A 34 2.04 8.60 7.48
CA LEU A 34 2.44 8.21 8.83
C LEU A 34 3.57 9.10 9.40
N GLU A 35 4.36 9.82 8.58
CA GLU A 35 5.34 10.79 9.10
C GLU A 35 4.65 11.91 9.89
N GLU A 36 3.56 12.45 9.35
CA GLU A 36 2.76 13.50 10.00
C GLU A 36 2.10 12.96 11.27
N TYR A 37 1.55 11.75 11.22
CA TYR A 37 0.87 11.14 12.37
C TYR A 37 1.82 10.81 13.51
N ILE A 38 3.04 10.35 13.19
CA ILE A 38 4.10 10.15 14.19
C ILE A 38 4.46 11.48 14.84
N HIS A 39 4.64 12.55 14.05
CA HIS A 39 4.98 13.86 14.57
C HIS A 39 3.88 14.43 15.48
N ASP A 40 2.61 14.27 15.11
CA ASP A 40 1.48 14.69 15.93
C ASP A 40 1.41 13.89 17.24
N ALA A 41 1.58 12.57 17.20
CA ALA A 41 1.60 11.74 18.41
C ALA A 41 2.78 12.07 19.34
N ASP A 42 3.98 12.31 18.77
CA ASP A 42 5.16 12.75 19.54
C ASP A 42 4.89 14.10 20.23
N ARG A 43 4.27 15.06 19.53
CA ARG A 43 3.92 16.38 20.08
C ARG A 43 2.91 16.29 21.22
N ASP A 44 1.94 15.40 21.08
CA ASP A 44 0.87 15.21 22.07
C ASP A 44 1.31 14.31 23.24
N GLY A 45 2.52 13.74 23.17
CA GLY A 45 3.11 12.90 24.22
C GLY A 45 2.60 11.46 24.22
N ASP A 46 1.88 11.03 23.19
CA ASP A 46 1.32 9.68 23.07
C ASP A 46 2.35 8.71 22.47
N SER A 47 3.23 8.21 23.34
CA SER A 47 4.32 7.32 22.94
C SER A 47 3.85 5.95 22.42
N GLU A 48 2.68 5.48 22.88
CA GLU A 48 2.15 4.19 22.44
C GLU A 48 1.68 4.26 20.98
N VAL A 49 0.94 5.31 20.64
CA VAL A 49 0.46 5.54 19.27
C VAL A 49 1.62 5.91 18.33
N ALA A 50 2.58 6.73 18.78
CA ALA A 50 3.77 7.06 18.00
C ALA A 50 4.55 5.80 17.59
N GLU A 51 4.76 4.87 18.53
CA GLU A 51 5.48 3.61 18.27
C GLU A 51 4.68 2.67 17.34
N LEU A 52 3.35 2.62 17.49
CA LEU A 52 2.49 1.92 16.55
C LEU A 52 2.64 2.45 15.11
N PHE A 53 2.62 3.78 14.94
CA PHE A 53 2.76 4.40 13.63
C PHE A 53 4.17 4.20 13.03
N ARG A 54 5.23 4.24 13.84
CA ARG A 54 6.60 3.92 13.39
C ARG A 54 6.69 2.51 12.82
N LYS A 55 6.10 1.52 13.51
CA LYS A 55 6.04 0.13 13.02
C LYS A 55 5.24 0.01 11.73
N ALA A 56 4.06 0.63 11.67
CA ALA A 56 3.23 0.62 10.47
C ALA A 56 3.92 1.30 9.27
N GLN A 57 4.71 2.35 9.53
CA GLN A 57 5.47 3.05 8.51
C GLN A 57 6.60 2.16 7.96
N ALA A 58 7.33 1.47 8.84
CA ALA A 58 8.38 0.54 8.44
C ALA A 58 7.85 -0.58 7.53
N GLU A 59 6.72 -1.19 7.90
CA GLU A 59 6.06 -2.21 7.07
C GLU A 59 5.53 -1.63 5.75
N SER A 60 5.01 -0.39 5.75
CA SER A 60 4.59 0.29 4.52
C SER A 60 5.77 0.54 3.57
N ARG A 61 6.93 0.99 4.08
CA ARG A 61 8.16 1.16 3.28
C ARG A 61 8.64 -0.17 2.69
N LYS A 62 8.61 -1.23 3.48
CA LYS A 62 8.98 -2.58 3.04
C LYS A 62 8.05 -3.11 1.95
N GLY A 63 6.73 -2.97 2.13
CA GLY A 63 5.73 -3.35 1.12
C GLY A 63 5.90 -2.57 -0.18
N ALA A 64 6.14 -1.26 -0.10
CA ALA A 64 6.44 -0.43 -1.27
C ALA A 64 7.69 -0.90 -2.02
N GLU A 65 8.77 -1.24 -1.31
CA GLU A 65 10.01 -1.72 -1.94
C GLU A 65 9.80 -3.05 -2.67
N GLN A 66 9.15 -4.02 -2.02
CA GLN A 66 8.80 -5.30 -2.65
C GLN A 66 7.88 -5.11 -3.86
N GLY A 67 6.91 -4.19 -3.76
CA GLY A 67 6.02 -3.83 -4.85
C GLY A 67 6.75 -3.26 -6.06
N LYS A 68 7.66 -2.30 -5.84
CA LYS A 68 8.52 -1.72 -6.89
C LYS A 68 9.39 -2.77 -7.58
N GLN A 69 10.01 -3.68 -6.83
CA GLN A 69 10.84 -4.75 -7.40
C GLN A 69 10.04 -5.67 -8.31
N LEU A 70 8.84 -6.07 -7.88
CA LEU A 70 7.94 -6.90 -8.70
C LEU A 70 7.43 -6.15 -9.93
N LEU A 71 7.14 -4.85 -9.83
CA LEU A 71 6.75 -4.01 -10.97
C LEU A 71 7.89 -3.89 -11.98
N ALA A 72 9.11 -3.60 -11.51
CA ALA A 72 10.28 -3.49 -12.38
C ALA A 72 10.50 -4.77 -13.19
N GLY A 73 10.42 -5.94 -12.55
CA GLY A 73 10.55 -7.23 -13.25
C GLY A 73 9.44 -7.50 -14.28
N ARG A 74 8.23 -6.94 -14.09
CA ARG A 74 7.09 -7.11 -15.01
C ARG A 74 7.08 -6.11 -16.17
N LEU A 75 7.73 -4.96 -16.01
CA LEU A 75 7.82 -3.93 -17.06
C LEU A 75 9.03 -4.11 -17.98
N GLN A 76 10.02 -4.90 -17.56
CA GLN A 76 11.23 -5.21 -18.33
C GLN A 76 11.10 -6.44 -19.23
N GLY A 77 10.01 -7.21 -19.12
CA GLY A 77 9.71 -8.40 -19.94
C GLY A 77 8.43 -8.23 -20.74
#